data_AF-A0A8C3HS81-F1
#
_entry.id   AF-A0A8C3HS81-F1
#
_cell.length_a   1.000
_cell.length_b   1.000
_cell.length_c   1.000
_cell.angle_alpha   90.00
_cell.angle_beta   90.00
_cell.angle_gamma   90.00
#
_symmetry.space_group_name_H-M   'P 1'
#
loop_
_entity.id
_entity.type
_entity.pdbx_description
1 polymer ?
#
loop_
_entity_poly.entity_id
_entity_poly.type
_entity_poly.pdbx_seq_one_letter_code
_entity_poly.pdbx_strand_id
1 'polypeptide(L)'
;MAPRMEQNPITGLKEPYFPKRDRLSRILTGSMAIVIMLGVVMIFLVSVIMYRGIVSVVMYHTGNAILMTQAGNIANISSSLVNLALILLMSQVYTSLAEKLTRWEMHRTQTLHEDAFTFKVFIFQFVNFYSSPFYVAFFKGRFVGYPGQYGTLLGLRNEECGPGGCLIELAQQLFIIMVGKQIISNVQEFVIPKLKAWRQKRKLARVRGAQISQEPPRWEEDYELIECEGLFEEYLEMVLQFGFITIFVAAFPLAPLFALLNNWVEIRLDAQKFVCEYRRPVAYRAQGIGVWFLILDVLAQISVVVNAFLIAFTSDFLPRLLYQYEHDSQLQGYVNFTLAYSPPRYLATGNHTLCRYKAFRDANGNYTLFYWKLLAVRLGFIIAFEHVVFFFLRLIDWLVPDVPGSLELKIKRERYLAKQALADNQEVLLTQAAFHPAA
;
A
#
# COMPACT_ATOMS: atom_id res chain seq x y z
N MET A 1 1.85 -32.44 9.94
CA MET A 1 1.30 -32.66 11.30
C MET A 1 2.32 -32.21 12.32
N ALA A 2 1.87 -31.75 13.50
CA ALA A 2 2.77 -31.34 14.58
C ALA A 2 3.58 -32.56 15.10
N PRO A 3 4.87 -32.41 15.39
CA PRO A 3 5.75 -33.54 15.70
C PRO A 3 5.59 -34.07 17.13
N ARG A 4 4.97 -33.32 18.06
CA ARG A 4 4.85 -33.68 19.49
C ARG A 4 3.51 -33.24 20.07
N MET A 5 3.11 -33.86 21.18
CA MET A 5 1.96 -33.47 22.01
C MET A 5 2.50 -32.99 23.37
N GLU A 6 2.00 -31.87 23.89
CA GLU A 6 2.41 -31.30 25.18
C GLU A 6 1.16 -30.95 26.01
N GLN A 7 1.26 -31.05 27.34
CA GLN A 7 0.13 -30.75 28.22
C GLN A 7 0.03 -29.24 28.44
N ASN A 8 -1.15 -28.67 28.19
CA ASN A 8 -1.39 -27.26 28.40
C ASN A 8 -1.43 -26.95 29.91
N PRO A 9 -0.62 -26.00 30.42
CA PRO A 9 -0.51 -25.73 31.86
C PRO A 9 -1.78 -25.11 32.46
N ILE A 10 -2.68 -24.58 31.63
CA ILE A 10 -3.91 -23.91 32.08
C ILE A 10 -5.09 -24.89 32.07
N THR A 11 -5.26 -25.61 30.97
CA THR A 11 -6.42 -26.52 30.80
C THR A 11 -6.13 -27.95 31.25
N GLY A 12 -4.87 -28.33 31.41
CA GLY A 12 -4.45 -29.69 31.75
C GLY A 12 -4.62 -30.70 30.61
N LEU A 13 -5.06 -30.28 29.42
CA LEU A 13 -5.29 -31.16 28.27
C LEU A 13 -4.03 -31.33 27.43
N LYS A 14 -3.83 -32.51 26.83
CA LYS A 14 -2.74 -32.75 25.87
C LYS A 14 -3.10 -32.17 24.51
N GLU A 15 -2.29 -31.24 24.02
CA GLU A 15 -2.50 -30.54 22.75
C GLU A 15 -1.29 -30.71 21.81
N PRO A 16 -1.49 -30.66 20.48
CA PRO A 16 -0.40 -30.69 19.53
C PRO A 16 0.52 -29.48 19.71
N TYR A 17 1.82 -29.75 19.87
CA TYR A 17 2.84 -28.74 20.12
C TYR A 17 3.92 -28.77 19.05
N PHE A 18 4.33 -27.59 18.63
CA PHE A 18 5.43 -27.39 17.70
C PHE A 18 6.54 -26.58 18.39
N PRO A 19 7.79 -27.07 18.41
CA PRO A 19 8.89 -26.42 19.11
C PRO A 19 9.12 -24.97 18.65
N LYS A 20 9.22 -24.04 19.60
CA LYS A 20 9.42 -22.61 19.30
C LYS A 20 10.71 -22.34 18.51
N ARG A 21 11.80 -23.06 18.80
CA ARG A 21 13.09 -22.89 18.11
C ARG A 21 13.01 -23.28 16.63
N ASP A 22 12.41 -24.43 16.35
CA ASP A 22 12.20 -24.89 14.97
C ASP A 22 11.27 -23.93 14.23
N ARG A 23 10.25 -23.37 14.91
CA ARG A 23 9.33 -22.40 14.30
C ARG A 23 10.07 -21.12 13.96
N LEU A 24 10.88 -20.60 14.88
CA LEU A 24 11.66 -19.40 14.66
C LEU A 24 12.61 -19.58 13.47
N SER A 25 13.28 -20.72 13.36
CA SER A 25 14.12 -21.01 12.19
C SER A 25 13.31 -20.98 10.89
N ARG A 26 12.10 -21.55 10.86
CA ARG A 26 11.23 -21.50 9.68
C ARG A 26 10.74 -20.09 9.36
N ILE A 27 10.33 -19.33 10.37
CA ILE A 27 9.90 -17.93 10.21
C ILE A 27 11.06 -17.07 9.69
N LEU A 28 12.29 -17.29 10.16
CA LEU A 28 13.47 -16.58 9.66
C LEU A 28 13.74 -16.92 8.19
N THR A 29 13.71 -18.20 7.81
CA THR A 29 13.86 -18.61 6.41
C THR A 29 12.73 -18.05 5.53
N GLY A 30 11.49 -18.04 6.03
CA GLY A 30 10.34 -17.43 5.35
C GLY A 30 10.53 -15.92 5.17
N SER A 31 11.01 -15.23 6.20
CA SER A 31 11.33 -13.80 6.16
C SER A 31 12.44 -13.48 5.15
N MET A 32 13.48 -14.33 5.07
CA MET A 32 14.52 -14.20 4.06
C MET A 32 13.98 -14.36 2.63
N ALA A 33 13.06 -15.31 2.40
CA ALA A 33 12.40 -15.46 1.11
C ALA A 33 11.62 -14.21 0.71
N ILE A 34 10.96 -13.54 1.66
CA ILE A 34 10.28 -12.26 1.41
C ILE A 34 11.27 -11.18 1.01
N VAL A 35 12.39 -11.03 1.73
CA VAL A 35 13.42 -10.02 1.39
C VAL A 35 13.97 -10.24 -0.02
N ILE A 36 14.21 -11.49 -0.41
CA ILE A 36 14.62 -11.82 -1.79
C ILE A 36 13.56 -11.37 -2.80
N MET A 37 12.28 -11.65 -2.53
CA MET A 37 11.19 -11.23 -3.42
C MET A 37 11.04 -9.71 -3.49
N LEU A 38 11.26 -8.98 -2.40
CA LEU A 38 11.31 -7.51 -2.42
C LEU A 38 12.46 -7.02 -3.29
N GLY A 39 13.63 -7.67 -3.23
CA GLY A 39 14.76 -7.39 -4.13
C GLY A 39 14.40 -7.62 -5.60
N VAL A 40 13.66 -8.70 -5.91
CA VAL A 40 13.17 -8.98 -7.27
C VAL A 40 12.25 -7.87 -7.77
N VAL A 41 11.33 -7.37 -6.94
CA VAL A 41 10.46 -6.23 -7.30
C VAL A 41 11.29 -5.00 -7.65
N MET A 42 12.32 -4.68 -6.86
CA MET A 42 13.22 -3.56 -7.15
C MET A 42 13.98 -3.73 -8.47
N ILE A 43 14.42 -4.95 -8.80
CA ILE A 43 15.06 -5.27 -10.09
C ILE A 43 14.09 -5.06 -11.26
N PHE A 44 12.84 -5.50 -11.13
CA PHE A 44 11.82 -5.28 -12.17
C PHE A 44 11.52 -3.80 -12.35
N LEU A 45 11.42 -3.03 -11.27
CA LEU A 45 11.24 -1.59 -11.34
C LEU A 45 12.38 -0.91 -12.10
N VAL A 46 13.64 -1.25 -11.79
CA VAL A 46 14.80 -0.74 -12.52
C VAL A 46 14.75 -1.16 -13.99
N SER A 47 14.36 -2.39 -14.27
CA SER A 47 14.20 -2.90 -15.65
C SER A 47 13.14 -2.11 -16.44
N VAL A 48 12.01 -1.77 -15.83
CA VAL A 48 10.95 -0.96 -16.47
C VAL A 48 11.43 0.46 -16.77
N ILE A 49 12.22 1.05 -15.86
CA ILE A 49 12.83 2.37 -16.07
C ILE A 49 13.84 2.32 -17.21
N MET A 50 14.72 1.31 -17.22
CA MET A 50 15.66 1.11 -18.31
C MET A 50 14.94 0.91 -19.65
N TYR A 51 13.85 0.13 -19.66
CA TYR A 51 13.01 -0.07 -20.84
C TYR A 51 12.47 1.26 -21.38
N ARG A 52 11.95 2.14 -20.52
CA ARG A 52 11.49 3.48 -20.91
C ARG A 52 12.59 4.30 -21.56
N GLY A 53 13.78 4.32 -20.96
CA GLY A 53 14.96 5.01 -21.50
C GLY A 53 15.35 4.49 -22.89
N ILE A 54 15.39 3.16 -23.06
CA ILE A 54 15.73 2.51 -24.32
C ILE A 54 14.71 2.84 -25.41
N VAL A 55 13.40 2.70 -25.11
CA VAL A 55 12.34 3.02 -26.08
C VAL A 55 12.41 4.49 -26.51
N SER A 56 12.67 5.41 -25.57
CA SER A 56 12.86 6.82 -25.91
C SER A 56 14.02 7.01 -26.89
N VAL A 57 15.18 6.39 -26.64
CA VAL A 57 16.36 6.50 -27.51
C VAL A 57 16.10 5.90 -28.90
N VAL A 58 15.49 4.71 -28.97
CA VAL A 58 15.16 4.05 -30.23
C VAL A 58 14.21 4.91 -31.06
N MET A 59 13.18 5.49 -30.45
CA MET A 59 12.22 6.34 -31.15
C MET A 59 12.87 7.62 -31.70
N TYR A 60 13.85 8.20 -30.99
CA TYR A 60 14.65 9.31 -31.51
C TYR A 60 15.51 8.92 -32.72
N HIS A 61 16.04 7.69 -32.75
CA HIS A 61 16.84 7.19 -33.87
C HIS A 61 16.04 6.75 -35.10
N THR A 62 14.71 6.61 -34.99
CA THR A 62 13.86 6.09 -36.09
C THR A 62 13.64 7.13 -37.22
N GLY A 63 14.05 8.39 -37.04
CA GLY A 63 14.09 9.41 -38.10
C GLY A 63 12.74 9.99 -38.56
N ASN A 64 11.61 9.50 -38.03
CA ASN A 64 10.28 9.99 -38.34
C ASN A 64 9.88 11.17 -37.44
N ALA A 65 9.55 12.33 -38.04
CA ALA A 65 9.25 13.57 -37.30
C ALA A 65 8.09 13.44 -36.29
N ILE A 66 7.06 12.65 -36.61
CA ILE A 66 5.92 12.40 -35.71
C ILE A 66 6.34 11.52 -34.52
N LEU A 67 7.14 10.49 -34.77
CA LEU A 67 7.63 9.58 -33.73
C LEU A 67 8.65 10.28 -32.81
N MET A 68 9.45 11.21 -33.32
CA MET A 68 10.39 12.00 -32.50
C MET A 68 9.69 13.01 -31.59
N THR A 69 8.62 13.66 -32.07
CA THR A 69 7.86 14.64 -31.26
C THR A 69 7.00 13.96 -30.19
N GLN A 70 6.48 12.76 -30.45
CA GLN A 70 5.68 11.99 -29.50
C GLN A 70 6.45 10.89 -28.75
N ALA A 71 7.77 10.78 -28.94
CA ALA A 71 8.61 9.72 -28.38
C ALA A 71 8.44 9.60 -26.85
N GLY A 72 8.47 10.73 -26.14
CA GLY A 72 8.31 10.76 -24.69
C GLY A 72 6.93 10.27 -24.23
N ASN A 73 5.86 10.69 -24.91
CA ASN A 73 4.50 10.26 -24.57
C ASN A 73 4.29 8.78 -24.83
N ILE A 74 4.76 8.28 -25.98
CA ILE A 74 4.67 6.86 -26.35
C ILE A 74 5.47 6.00 -25.37
N ALA A 75 6.71 6.40 -25.04
CA ALA A 75 7.54 5.69 -24.06
C ALA A 75 6.92 5.67 -22.66
N ASN A 76 6.26 6.76 -22.25
CA ASN A 76 5.56 6.83 -20.96
C ASN A 76 4.36 5.89 -20.91
N ILE A 77 3.53 5.90 -21.95
CA ILE A 77 2.33 5.05 -22.03
C ILE A 77 2.74 3.57 -22.09
N SER A 78 3.71 3.21 -22.94
CA SER A 78 4.17 1.83 -23.08
C SER A 78 4.82 1.32 -21.79
N SER A 79 5.68 2.12 -21.16
CA SER A 79 6.31 1.78 -19.87
C SER A 79 5.27 1.60 -18.76
N SER A 80 4.26 2.47 -18.70
CA SER A 80 3.18 2.38 -17.70
C SER A 80 2.34 1.10 -17.88
N LEU A 81 2.06 0.70 -19.11
CA LEU A 81 1.31 -0.53 -19.40
C LEU A 81 2.13 -1.78 -19.04
N VAL A 82 3.42 -1.81 -19.40
CA VAL A 82 4.34 -2.91 -19.02
C VAL A 82 4.46 -3.01 -17.50
N ASN A 83 4.61 -1.87 -16.82
CA ASN A 83 4.67 -1.82 -15.36
C ASN A 83 3.40 -2.40 -14.72
N LEU A 84 2.22 -1.99 -15.21
CA LEU A 84 0.94 -2.51 -14.72
C LEU A 84 0.82 -4.03 -14.92
N ALA A 85 1.18 -4.52 -16.12
CA ALA A 85 1.15 -5.95 -16.40
C ALA A 85 2.09 -6.75 -15.47
N LEU A 86 3.30 -6.24 -15.21
CA LEU A 86 4.24 -6.86 -14.29
C LEU A 86 3.72 -6.86 -12.84
N ILE A 87 3.14 -5.75 -12.38
CA ILE A 87 2.54 -5.64 -11.04
C ILE A 87 1.46 -6.71 -10.84
N LEU A 88 0.55 -6.86 -11.82
CA LEU A 88 -0.53 -7.85 -11.75
C LEU A 88 -0.01 -9.29 -11.74
N LEU A 89 0.96 -9.61 -12.60
CA LEU A 89 1.55 -10.94 -12.68
C LEU A 89 2.31 -11.30 -11.40
N MET A 90 3.10 -10.37 -10.88
CA MET A 90 3.90 -10.58 -9.67
C MET A 90 3.02 -10.71 -8.41
N SER A 91 1.93 -9.95 -8.34
CA SER A 91 0.90 -10.07 -7.29
C SER A 91 0.38 -11.51 -7.17
N GLN A 92 -0.03 -12.13 -8.28
CA GLN A 92 -0.56 -13.50 -8.28
C GLN A 92 0.47 -14.55 -7.85
N VAL A 93 1.70 -14.43 -8.38
CA VAL A 93 2.80 -15.35 -8.06
C VAL A 93 3.14 -15.26 -6.57
N TYR A 94 3.20 -14.05 -6.02
CA TYR A 94 3.57 -13.85 -4.62
C TYR A 94 2.49 -14.31 -3.66
N THR A 95 1.20 -14.01 -3.88
CA THR A 95 0.12 -14.49 -3.00
C THR A 95 0.14 -16.01 -2.90
N SER A 96 0.36 -16.70 -4.04
CA SER A 96 0.51 -18.16 -4.08
C SER A 96 1.73 -18.66 -3.30
N LEU A 97 2.84 -17.94 -3.36
CA LEU A 97 4.06 -18.26 -2.60
C LEU A 97 3.88 -18.01 -1.10
N ALA A 98 3.26 -16.90 -0.73
CA ALA A 98 2.99 -16.52 0.65
C ALA A 98 2.08 -17.55 1.34
N GLU A 99 1.08 -18.09 0.64
CA GLU A 99 0.24 -19.16 1.17
C GLU A 99 1.05 -20.45 1.44
N LYS A 100 1.97 -20.83 0.53
CA LYS A 100 2.85 -21.99 0.70
C LYS A 100 3.83 -21.79 1.86
N LEU A 101 4.44 -20.60 1.96
CA LEU A 101 5.37 -20.24 3.03
C LEU A 101 4.66 -20.25 4.40
N THR A 102 3.49 -19.63 4.50
CA THR A 102 2.75 -19.53 5.76
C THR A 102 2.23 -20.90 6.22
N ARG A 103 1.88 -21.79 5.28
CA ARG A 103 1.58 -23.20 5.58
C ARG A 103 2.81 -23.95 6.12
N TRP A 104 3.99 -23.69 5.56
CA TRP A 104 5.24 -24.30 6.01
C TRP A 104 5.68 -23.85 7.43
N GLU A 105 5.36 -22.61 7.81
CA GLU A 105 5.64 -22.03 9.13
C GLU A 105 4.84 -22.68 10.28
N MET A 106 3.75 -23.41 9.99
CA MET A 106 2.99 -24.20 10.97
C MET A 106 2.55 -23.41 12.21
N HIS A 107 1.69 -22.41 11.99
CA HIS A 107 1.04 -21.65 13.06
C HIS A 107 0.06 -22.53 13.86
N ARG A 108 -0.13 -22.20 15.15
CA ARG A 108 -0.97 -23.00 16.08
C ARG A 108 -2.47 -22.80 15.84
N THR A 109 -2.89 -21.56 15.58
CA THR A 109 -4.30 -21.18 15.40
C THR A 109 -4.50 -20.60 14.01
N GLN A 110 -5.73 -20.70 13.50
CA GLN A 110 -6.10 -20.11 12.21
C GLN A 110 -5.91 -18.59 12.20
N THR A 111 -6.21 -17.91 13.30
CA THR A 111 -6.00 -16.46 13.44
C THR A 111 -4.53 -16.06 13.26
N LEU A 112 -3.60 -16.76 13.92
CA LEU A 112 -2.16 -16.49 13.77
C LEU A 112 -1.66 -16.84 12.37
N HIS A 113 -2.25 -17.86 11.73
CA HIS A 113 -1.94 -18.20 10.34
C HIS A 113 -2.38 -17.09 9.39
N GLU A 114 -3.61 -16.61 9.53
CA GLU A 114 -4.18 -15.51 8.73
C GLU A 114 -3.43 -14.20 8.98
N ASP A 115 -3.16 -13.81 10.23
CA ASP A 115 -2.39 -12.61 10.56
C ASP A 115 -0.99 -12.63 9.91
N ALA A 116 -0.30 -13.78 10.00
CA ALA A 116 1.02 -13.96 9.43
C ALA A 116 0.99 -14.01 7.89
N PHE A 117 -0.06 -14.54 7.27
CA PHE A 117 -0.27 -14.50 5.82
C PHE A 117 -0.53 -13.07 5.36
N THR A 118 -1.47 -12.38 6.02
CA THR A 118 -1.87 -11.00 5.72
C THR A 118 -0.68 -10.06 5.80
N PHE A 119 0.12 -10.14 6.85
CA PHE A 119 1.30 -9.28 6.99
C PHE A 119 2.32 -9.48 5.85
N LYS A 120 2.55 -10.74 5.43
CA LYS A 120 3.49 -11.06 4.34
C LYS A 120 3.00 -10.57 2.99
N VAL A 121 1.73 -10.78 2.69
CA VAL A 121 1.11 -10.31 1.44
C VAL A 121 1.07 -8.79 1.42
N PHE A 122 0.70 -8.15 2.52
CA PHE A 122 0.67 -6.70 2.62
C PHE A 122 2.05 -6.08 2.34
N ILE A 123 3.13 -6.54 2.96
CA ILE A 123 4.48 -5.98 2.74
C ILE A 123 4.86 -6.03 1.25
N PHE A 124 4.58 -7.15 0.60
CA PHE A 124 4.87 -7.31 -0.81
C PHE A 124 4.02 -6.40 -1.68
N GLN A 125 2.71 -6.36 -1.45
CA GLN A 125 1.81 -5.49 -2.21
C GLN A 125 2.15 -4.02 -2.00
N PHE A 126 2.52 -3.64 -0.78
CA PHE A 126 3.00 -2.30 -0.48
C PHE A 126 4.21 -1.95 -1.35
N VAL A 127 5.27 -2.76 -1.34
CA VAL A 127 6.44 -2.48 -2.17
C VAL A 127 6.10 -2.51 -3.66
N ASN A 128 5.30 -3.48 -4.12
CA ASN A 128 4.91 -3.63 -5.52
C ASN A 128 4.14 -2.39 -6.06
N PHE A 129 3.15 -1.91 -5.31
CA PHE A 129 2.33 -0.76 -5.74
C PHE A 129 3.00 0.60 -5.48
N TYR A 130 3.71 0.75 -4.36
CA TYR A 130 4.26 2.06 -3.97
C TYR A 130 5.68 2.32 -4.47
N SER A 131 6.46 1.30 -4.83
CA SER A 131 7.87 1.49 -5.24
C SER A 131 8.03 2.44 -6.42
N SER A 132 7.13 2.39 -7.41
CA SER A 132 7.19 3.30 -8.57
C SER A 132 6.88 4.77 -8.20
N PRO A 133 5.78 5.09 -7.49
CA PRO A 133 5.59 6.41 -6.91
C PRO A 133 6.75 6.89 -6.00
N PHE A 134 7.29 6.01 -5.14
CA PHE A 134 8.45 6.33 -4.29
C PHE A 134 9.68 6.68 -5.12
N TYR A 135 9.93 5.96 -6.21
CA TYR A 135 11.02 6.26 -7.14
C TYR A 135 10.85 7.65 -7.78
N VAL A 136 9.66 7.95 -8.32
CA VAL A 136 9.38 9.24 -8.95
C VAL A 136 9.46 10.39 -7.95
N ALA A 137 9.02 10.17 -6.71
CA ALA A 137 9.07 11.15 -5.65
C ALA A 137 10.50 11.53 -5.23
N PHE A 138 11.35 10.53 -4.98
CA PHE A 138 12.61 10.76 -4.24
C PHE A 138 13.89 10.54 -5.05
N PHE A 139 13.86 9.66 -6.06
CA PHE A 139 15.07 9.24 -6.76
C PHE A 139 15.16 9.84 -8.17
N LYS A 140 14.03 10.00 -8.85
CA LYS A 140 13.98 10.55 -10.21
C LYS A 140 14.51 11.98 -10.26
N GLY A 141 15.38 12.29 -11.23
CA GLY A 141 15.95 13.63 -11.42
C GLY A 141 17.02 14.06 -10.39
N ARG A 142 17.29 13.28 -9.33
CA ARG A 142 18.26 13.68 -8.29
C ARG A 142 19.71 13.32 -8.61
N PHE A 143 19.92 12.18 -9.26
CA PHE A 143 21.24 11.59 -9.54
C PHE A 143 21.68 11.69 -11.01
N VAL A 144 21.22 12.71 -11.73
CA VAL A 144 21.47 12.86 -13.17
C VAL A 144 22.86 13.45 -13.47
N GLY A 145 23.40 14.27 -12.56
CA GLY A 145 24.67 14.99 -12.77
C GLY A 145 24.45 16.35 -13.42
N TYR A 146 25.32 16.72 -14.36
CA TYR A 146 25.22 17.98 -15.12
C TYR A 146 25.79 17.80 -16.54
N PRO A 147 25.46 18.68 -17.50
CA PRO A 147 25.98 18.59 -18.86
C PRO A 147 27.52 18.50 -18.89
N GLY A 148 28.04 17.40 -19.43
CA GLY A 148 29.48 17.08 -19.48
C GLY A 148 29.92 15.99 -18.52
N GLN A 149 29.19 15.75 -17.43
CA GLN A 149 29.39 14.61 -16.53
C GLN A 149 28.04 14.10 -16.02
N TYR A 150 27.44 13.23 -16.83
CA TYR A 150 26.17 12.58 -16.50
C TYR A 150 26.41 11.38 -15.59
N GLY A 151 25.53 11.22 -14.60
CA GLY A 151 25.43 9.98 -13.83
C GLY A 151 24.86 8.88 -14.72
N THR A 152 25.61 7.80 -14.88
CA THR A 152 25.17 6.61 -15.62
C THR A 152 24.82 5.49 -14.64
N LEU A 153 23.67 4.87 -14.84
CA LEU A 153 23.27 3.64 -14.16
C LEU A 153 23.33 2.50 -15.19
N LEU A 154 24.20 1.52 -14.96
CA LEU A 154 24.41 0.38 -15.88
C LEU A 154 24.72 0.83 -17.33
N GLY A 155 25.45 1.93 -17.49
CA GLY A 155 25.82 2.47 -18.80
C GLY A 155 24.76 3.34 -19.49
N LEU A 156 23.55 3.48 -18.92
CA LEU A 156 22.48 4.34 -19.43
C LEU A 156 22.39 5.64 -18.63
N ARG A 157 21.99 6.74 -19.29
CA ARG A 157 21.76 8.05 -18.64
C ARG A 157 20.52 7.98 -17.75
N ASN A 158 20.64 8.49 -16.52
CA ASN A 158 19.52 8.57 -15.58
C ASN A 158 18.41 9.51 -16.07
N GLU A 159 17.15 9.16 -15.75
CA GLU A 159 15.98 9.94 -16.16
C GLU A 159 15.90 11.31 -15.48
N GLU A 160 15.58 12.32 -16.27
CA GLU A 160 15.25 13.67 -15.82
C GLU A 160 13.73 13.82 -15.62
N CYS A 161 13.35 14.78 -14.78
CA CYS A 161 11.95 15.19 -14.68
C CYS A 161 11.64 16.24 -15.75
N GLY A 162 10.40 16.25 -16.21
CA GLY A 162 9.90 17.23 -17.17
C GLY A 162 9.90 18.68 -16.63
N PRO A 163 9.56 19.66 -17.50
CA PRO A 163 9.58 21.08 -17.14
C PRO A 163 8.58 21.46 -16.03
N GLY A 164 7.50 20.68 -15.85
CA GLY A 164 6.54 20.83 -14.76
C GLY A 164 7.02 20.31 -13.40
N GLY A 165 8.19 19.68 -13.33
CA GLY A 165 8.75 19.07 -12.12
C GLY A 165 8.20 17.67 -11.85
N CYS A 166 8.90 16.92 -10.99
CA CYS A 166 8.55 15.53 -10.68
C CYS A 166 7.23 15.41 -9.89
N LEU A 167 6.80 16.47 -9.19
CA LEU A 167 5.57 16.45 -8.37
C LEU A 167 4.30 16.34 -9.24
N ILE A 168 4.27 16.97 -10.41
CA ILE A 168 3.15 16.86 -11.35
C ILE A 168 3.12 15.47 -12.00
N GLU A 169 4.28 14.94 -12.39
CA GLU A 169 4.37 13.56 -12.90
C GLU A 169 3.90 12.54 -11.86
N LEU A 170 4.29 12.73 -10.59
CA LEU A 170 3.83 11.91 -9.47
C LEU A 170 2.31 12.01 -9.28
N ALA A 171 1.74 13.21 -9.29
CA ALA A 171 0.29 13.41 -9.15
C ALA A 171 -0.49 12.74 -10.30
N GLN A 172 0.00 12.84 -11.53
CA GLN A 172 -0.60 12.16 -12.68
C GLN A 172 -0.51 10.64 -12.54
N GLN A 173 0.63 10.11 -12.12
CA GLN A 173 0.81 8.69 -11.88
C GLN A 173 -0.13 8.17 -10.79
N LEU A 174 -0.25 8.89 -9.67
CA LEU A 174 -1.16 8.54 -8.58
C LEU A 174 -2.62 8.58 -9.03
N PHE A 175 -3.02 9.57 -9.84
CA PHE A 175 -4.35 9.64 -10.42
C PHE A 175 -4.64 8.40 -11.29
N ILE A 176 -3.70 8.03 -12.17
CA ILE A 176 -3.85 6.85 -13.04
C ILE A 176 -3.91 5.57 -12.21
N ILE A 177 -3.05 5.40 -11.20
CA ILE A 177 -3.05 4.21 -10.36
C ILE A 177 -4.33 4.12 -9.54
N MET A 178 -4.72 5.19 -8.84
CA MET A 178 -5.88 5.18 -7.95
C MET A 178 -7.18 5.06 -8.72
N VAL A 179 -7.43 5.91 -9.73
CA VAL A 179 -8.68 5.85 -10.51
C VAL A 179 -8.69 4.65 -11.45
N GLY A 180 -7.56 4.37 -12.11
CA GLY A 180 -7.46 3.28 -13.08
C GLY A 180 -7.54 1.90 -12.43
N LYS A 181 -6.78 1.65 -11.34
CA LYS A 181 -6.91 0.40 -10.57
C LYS A 181 -8.34 0.23 -10.10
N GLN A 182 -8.97 1.29 -9.59
CA GLN A 182 -10.30 1.18 -9.05
C GLN A 182 -11.35 0.82 -10.09
N ILE A 183 -11.33 1.48 -11.25
CA ILE A 183 -12.25 1.12 -12.34
C ILE A 183 -12.06 -0.34 -12.73
N ILE A 184 -10.80 -0.81 -12.83
CA ILE A 184 -10.51 -2.20 -13.16
C ILE A 184 -10.99 -3.13 -12.04
N SER A 185 -10.77 -2.79 -10.77
CA SER A 185 -11.21 -3.58 -9.60
C SER A 185 -12.72 -3.72 -9.60
N ASN A 186 -13.46 -2.60 -9.67
CA ASN A 186 -14.92 -2.60 -9.67
C ASN A 186 -15.50 -3.40 -10.85
N VAL A 187 -14.86 -3.32 -12.03
CA VAL A 187 -15.26 -4.14 -13.19
C VAL A 187 -14.96 -5.61 -12.96
N GLN A 188 -13.78 -5.96 -12.44
CA GLN A 188 -13.42 -7.34 -12.12
C GLN A 188 -14.33 -7.92 -11.04
N GLU A 189 -14.65 -7.15 -10.02
CA GLU A 189 -15.52 -7.51 -8.92
C GLU A 189 -16.96 -7.73 -9.39
N PHE A 190 -17.45 -6.96 -10.36
CA PHE A 190 -18.77 -7.21 -10.93
C PHE A 190 -18.78 -8.38 -11.94
N VAL A 191 -17.79 -8.45 -12.83
CA VAL A 191 -17.77 -9.38 -13.97
C VAL A 191 -17.28 -10.78 -13.58
N ILE A 192 -16.26 -10.91 -12.73
CA ILE A 192 -15.65 -12.20 -12.38
C ILE A 192 -16.63 -13.10 -11.64
N PRO A 193 -17.38 -12.65 -10.60
CA PRO A 193 -18.37 -13.50 -9.94
C PRO A 193 -19.47 -13.93 -10.91
N LYS A 194 -20.03 -13.02 -11.71
CA LYS A 194 -21.02 -13.37 -12.74
C LYS A 194 -20.49 -14.40 -13.73
N LEU A 195 -19.24 -14.27 -14.17
CA LEU A 195 -18.60 -15.22 -15.08
C LEU A 195 -18.35 -16.58 -14.41
N LYS A 196 -17.88 -16.60 -13.16
CA LYS A 196 -17.66 -17.83 -12.36
C LYS A 196 -18.99 -18.54 -12.12
N ALA A 197 -20.02 -17.82 -11.67
CA ALA A 197 -21.37 -18.34 -11.45
C ALA A 197 -21.98 -18.89 -12.75
N TRP A 198 -21.83 -18.15 -13.85
CA TRP A 198 -22.29 -18.61 -15.16
C TRP A 198 -21.55 -19.88 -15.63
N ARG A 199 -20.23 -19.99 -15.43
CA ARG A 199 -19.44 -21.21 -15.72
C ARG A 199 -19.86 -22.38 -14.83
N GLN A 200 -20.08 -22.15 -13.54
CA GLN A 200 -20.52 -23.15 -12.57
C GLN A 200 -21.90 -23.70 -12.95
N LYS A 201 -22.85 -22.82 -13.29
CA LYS A 201 -24.17 -23.20 -13.82
C LYS A 201 -24.08 -24.02 -15.10
N ARG A 202 -23.25 -23.64 -16.08
CA ARG A 202 -23.05 -24.45 -17.30
C ARG A 202 -22.42 -25.82 -16.98
N LYS A 203 -21.49 -25.89 -16.04
CA LYS A 203 -20.87 -27.17 -15.61
C LYS A 203 -21.89 -28.06 -14.93
N LEU A 204 -22.71 -27.51 -14.02
CA LEU A 204 -23.74 -28.26 -13.30
C LEU A 204 -24.85 -28.72 -14.24
N ALA A 205 -25.28 -27.88 -15.19
CA ALA A 205 -26.27 -28.24 -16.21
C ALA A 205 -25.82 -29.42 -17.09
N ARG A 206 -24.52 -29.52 -17.41
CA ARG A 206 -23.96 -30.69 -18.13
C ARG A 206 -24.05 -31.98 -17.32
N VAL A 207 -23.84 -31.90 -16.00
CA VAL A 207 -23.92 -33.06 -15.10
C VAL A 207 -25.38 -33.47 -14.86
N ARG A 208 -26.29 -32.50 -14.78
CA ARG A 208 -27.72 -32.74 -14.51
C ARG A 208 -28.42 -33.55 -15.61
N GLY A 209 -27.95 -33.48 -16.85
CA GLY A 209 -28.59 -34.17 -17.99
C GLY A 209 -30.07 -33.78 -18.15
N ALA A 210 -30.84 -34.59 -18.89
CA ALA A 210 -32.26 -34.35 -19.17
C ALA A 210 -33.22 -34.62 -17.98
N GLN A 211 -32.76 -34.58 -16.72
CA GLN A 211 -33.65 -34.56 -15.56
C GLN A 211 -34.21 -33.16 -15.35
N ILE A 212 -35.11 -32.76 -16.24
CA ILE A 212 -35.82 -31.48 -16.24
C ILE A 212 -37.27 -31.78 -15.88
N SER A 213 -37.69 -31.61 -14.62
CA SER A 213 -39.12 -31.54 -14.26
C SER A 213 -39.45 -31.09 -12.83
N GLN A 214 -38.49 -30.86 -11.93
CA GLN A 214 -38.80 -30.32 -10.59
C GLN A 214 -38.02 -29.03 -10.34
N GLU A 215 -38.70 -28.05 -9.73
CA GLU A 215 -38.02 -26.88 -9.16
C GLU A 215 -36.91 -27.36 -8.22
N PRO A 216 -35.67 -26.85 -8.37
CA PRO A 216 -34.59 -27.27 -7.52
C PRO A 216 -34.90 -26.94 -6.06
N PRO A 217 -34.61 -27.85 -5.12
CA PRO A 217 -34.66 -27.50 -3.70
C PRO A 217 -33.63 -26.41 -3.37
N ARG A 218 -33.92 -25.59 -2.35
CA ARG A 218 -33.08 -24.42 -2.01
C ARG A 218 -31.60 -24.72 -1.79
N TRP A 219 -31.25 -25.89 -1.26
CA TRP A 219 -29.84 -26.26 -1.06
C TRP A 219 -29.09 -26.51 -2.38
N GLU A 220 -29.79 -26.87 -3.46
CA GLU A 220 -29.20 -26.98 -4.80
C GLU A 220 -28.94 -25.60 -5.39
N GLU A 221 -29.87 -24.67 -5.21
CA GLU A 221 -29.69 -23.26 -5.61
C GLU A 221 -28.49 -22.64 -4.88
N ASP A 222 -28.36 -22.87 -3.57
CA ASP A 222 -27.22 -22.40 -2.77
C ASP A 222 -25.89 -23.07 -3.16
N TYR A 223 -25.93 -24.28 -3.74
CA TYR A 223 -24.73 -24.98 -4.21
C TYR A 223 -24.28 -24.51 -5.61
N GLU A 224 -25.18 -23.90 -6.39
CA GLU A 224 -24.83 -23.24 -7.66
C GLU A 224 -24.06 -21.93 -7.45
N LEU A 225 -24.14 -21.32 -6.26
CA LEU A 225 -23.43 -20.10 -5.89
C LEU A 225 -21.93 -20.36 -5.64
N ILE A 226 -21.15 -19.27 -5.64
CA ILE A 226 -19.70 -19.31 -5.46
C ILE A 226 -19.38 -19.39 -3.96
N GLU A 227 -18.36 -20.18 -3.61
CA GLU A 227 -17.86 -20.23 -2.23
C GLU A 227 -17.15 -18.92 -1.85
N CYS A 228 -17.43 -18.39 -0.66
CA CYS A 228 -16.79 -17.19 -0.16
C CYS A 228 -15.36 -17.53 0.35
N GLU A 229 -14.34 -17.03 -0.35
CA GLU A 229 -12.91 -17.28 -0.05
C GLU A 229 -12.36 -16.44 1.14
N GLY A 230 -13.21 -15.59 1.74
CA GLY A 230 -12.87 -14.76 2.90
C GLY A 230 -12.95 -13.25 2.61
N LEU A 231 -12.51 -12.44 3.57
CA LEU A 231 -12.52 -10.96 3.52
C LEU A 231 -11.14 -10.35 3.26
N PHE A 232 -10.12 -11.18 3.05
CA PHE A 232 -8.73 -10.75 2.99
C PHE A 232 -8.46 -9.74 1.87
N GLU A 233 -8.89 -10.07 0.64
CA GLU A 233 -8.68 -9.20 -0.54
C GLU A 233 -9.41 -7.86 -0.38
N GLU A 234 -10.60 -7.86 0.23
CA GLU A 234 -11.39 -6.64 0.42
C GLU A 234 -10.72 -5.69 1.42
N TYR A 235 -10.18 -6.22 2.52
CA TYR A 235 -9.38 -5.42 3.44
C TYR A 235 -8.07 -4.96 2.80
N LEU A 236 -7.41 -5.81 2.02
CA LEU A 236 -6.16 -5.46 1.34
C LEU A 236 -6.37 -4.28 0.38
N GLU A 237 -7.44 -4.29 -0.39
CA GLU A 237 -7.78 -3.21 -1.31
C GLU A 237 -7.99 -1.89 -0.55
N MET A 238 -8.81 -1.91 0.49
CA MET A 238 -9.15 -0.73 1.29
C MET A 238 -7.93 -0.15 2.03
N VAL A 239 -7.06 -1.01 2.58
CA VAL A 239 -5.83 -0.58 3.28
C VAL A 239 -4.79 -0.02 2.30
N LEU A 240 -4.66 -0.61 1.10
CA LEU A 240 -3.85 -0.02 0.05
C LEU A 240 -4.40 1.33 -0.40
N GLN A 241 -5.72 1.48 -0.54
CA GLN A 241 -6.33 2.78 -0.86
C GLN A 241 -6.04 3.83 0.22
N PHE A 242 -6.15 3.46 1.50
CA PHE A 242 -5.80 4.34 2.63
C PHE A 242 -4.35 4.84 2.56
N GLY A 243 -3.40 3.96 2.23
CA GLY A 243 -2.00 4.36 2.07
C GLY A 243 -1.78 5.36 0.92
N PHE A 244 -2.47 5.21 -0.22
CA PHE A 244 -2.36 6.17 -1.34
C PHE A 244 -2.86 7.56 -0.94
N ILE A 245 -3.94 7.61 -0.15
CA ILE A 245 -4.51 8.86 0.35
C ILE A 245 -3.55 9.53 1.33
N THR A 246 -3.02 8.78 2.30
CA THR A 246 -2.26 9.36 3.41
C THR A 246 -0.81 9.67 3.05
N ILE A 247 -0.10 8.74 2.40
CA ILE A 247 1.34 8.85 2.13
C ILE A 247 1.66 9.93 1.10
N PHE A 248 0.76 10.17 0.13
CA PHE A 248 1.01 11.07 -1.00
C PHE A 248 0.05 12.27 -1.05
N VAL A 249 -0.64 12.61 0.05
CA VAL A 249 -1.60 13.72 0.08
C VAL A 249 -0.97 15.06 -0.32
N ALA A 250 0.30 15.28 0.03
CA ALA A 250 1.02 16.51 -0.33
C ALA A 250 1.25 16.66 -1.85
N ALA A 251 1.30 15.54 -2.58
CA ALA A 251 1.45 15.53 -4.03
C ALA A 251 0.10 15.64 -4.75
N PHE A 252 -0.95 15.00 -4.23
CA PHE A 252 -2.28 14.98 -4.83
C PHE A 252 -3.40 15.21 -3.81
N PRO A 253 -3.78 16.48 -3.57
CA PRO A 253 -4.78 16.83 -2.54
C PRO A 253 -6.21 16.33 -2.84
N LEU A 254 -6.53 16.00 -4.09
CA LEU A 254 -7.86 15.50 -4.48
C LEU A 254 -8.03 13.99 -4.21
N ALA A 255 -6.99 13.29 -3.74
CA ALA A 255 -7.05 11.85 -3.45
C ALA A 255 -8.25 11.44 -2.56
N PRO A 256 -8.54 12.13 -1.43
CA PRO A 256 -9.68 11.79 -0.57
C PRO A 256 -11.03 11.85 -1.29
N LEU A 257 -11.21 12.76 -2.26
CA LEU A 257 -12.47 12.91 -2.99
C LEU A 257 -12.74 11.69 -3.88
N PHE A 258 -11.73 11.25 -4.63
CA PHE A 258 -11.86 10.05 -5.47
C PHE A 258 -12.02 8.79 -4.64
N ALA A 259 -11.33 8.70 -3.50
CA ALA A 259 -11.51 7.62 -2.55
C ALA A 259 -12.93 7.57 -1.98
N LEU A 260 -13.54 8.72 -1.67
CA LEU A 260 -14.92 8.79 -1.19
C LEU A 260 -15.91 8.28 -2.26
N LEU A 261 -15.76 8.74 -3.50
CA LEU A 261 -16.59 8.29 -4.63
C LEU A 261 -16.43 6.79 -4.86
N ASN A 262 -15.22 6.27 -4.74
CA ASN A 262 -15.00 4.84 -4.83
C ASN A 262 -15.73 4.10 -3.72
N ASN A 263 -15.47 4.44 -2.46
CA ASN A 263 -16.04 3.74 -1.31
C ASN A 263 -17.58 3.74 -1.35
N TRP A 264 -18.20 4.80 -1.91
CA TRP A 264 -19.64 4.84 -2.12
C TRP A 264 -20.13 3.74 -3.08
N VAL A 265 -19.43 3.52 -4.18
CA VAL A 265 -19.74 2.46 -5.16
C VAL A 265 -19.39 1.09 -4.58
N GLU A 266 -18.22 0.98 -3.95
CA GLU A 266 -17.68 -0.26 -3.38
C GLU A 266 -18.65 -0.89 -2.38
N ILE A 267 -19.16 -0.12 -1.42
CA ILE A 267 -20.11 -0.62 -0.41
C ILE A 267 -21.35 -1.26 -1.07
N ARG A 268 -21.79 -0.76 -2.23
CA ARG A 268 -22.95 -1.29 -2.94
C ARG A 268 -22.60 -2.52 -3.77
N LEU A 269 -21.44 -2.52 -4.44
CA LEU A 269 -20.93 -3.67 -5.20
C LEU A 269 -20.65 -4.86 -4.28
N ASP A 270 -19.95 -4.63 -3.17
CA ASP A 270 -19.72 -5.62 -2.13
C ASP A 270 -21.03 -6.21 -1.60
N ALA A 271 -21.98 -5.35 -1.23
CA ALA A 271 -23.27 -5.80 -0.72
C ALA A 271 -24.02 -6.68 -1.75
N GLN A 272 -23.99 -6.30 -3.02
CA GLN A 272 -24.60 -7.09 -4.09
C GLN A 272 -23.85 -8.43 -4.29
N LYS A 273 -22.52 -8.43 -4.27
CA LYS A 273 -21.67 -9.62 -4.38
C LYS A 273 -21.99 -10.62 -3.26
N PHE A 274 -22.05 -10.16 -2.00
CA PHE A 274 -22.36 -11.01 -0.84
C PHE A 274 -23.80 -11.53 -0.81
N VAL A 275 -24.78 -10.75 -1.28
CA VAL A 275 -26.19 -11.14 -1.22
C VAL A 275 -26.60 -12.00 -2.42
N CYS A 276 -26.04 -11.77 -3.61
CA CYS A 276 -26.52 -12.40 -4.85
C CYS A 276 -25.60 -13.49 -5.41
N GLU A 277 -24.28 -13.42 -5.19
CA GLU A 277 -23.32 -14.30 -5.90
C GLU A 277 -22.65 -15.32 -4.98
N TYR A 278 -22.42 -14.96 -3.71
CA TYR A 278 -21.77 -15.84 -2.75
C TYR A 278 -22.76 -16.71 -1.97
N ARG A 279 -22.31 -17.93 -1.69
CA ARG A 279 -22.92 -18.78 -0.67
C ARG A 279 -22.68 -18.17 0.70
N ARG A 280 -23.69 -18.27 1.58
CA ARG A 280 -23.65 -17.72 2.93
C ARG A 280 -22.40 -18.22 3.70
N PRO A 281 -21.50 -17.33 4.13
CA PRO A 281 -20.34 -17.72 4.92
C PRO A 281 -20.74 -18.11 6.35
N VAL A 282 -19.88 -18.90 7.00
CA VAL A 282 -20.04 -19.23 8.42
C VAL A 282 -19.73 -18.00 9.26
N ALA A 283 -20.62 -17.65 10.18
CA ALA A 283 -20.44 -16.47 11.04
C ALA A 283 -19.38 -16.75 12.11
N TYR A 284 -18.24 -16.04 12.04
CA TYR A 284 -17.20 -16.04 13.05
C TYR A 284 -17.30 -14.79 13.93
N ARG A 285 -17.00 -14.93 15.23
CA ARG A 285 -16.92 -13.78 16.15
C ARG A 285 -15.48 -13.29 16.20
N ALA A 286 -15.27 -12.02 15.85
CA ALA A 286 -13.98 -11.33 15.97
C ALA A 286 -14.12 -10.14 16.92
N GLN A 287 -13.05 -9.82 17.66
CA GLN A 287 -13.01 -8.68 18.59
C GLN A 287 -12.66 -7.35 17.89
N GLY A 288 -12.04 -7.43 16.70
CA GLY A 288 -11.63 -6.28 15.90
C GLY A 288 -11.19 -6.70 14.51
N ILE A 289 -10.58 -5.79 13.76
CA ILE A 289 -10.09 -6.03 12.39
C ILE A 289 -8.77 -6.84 12.34
N GLY A 290 -8.18 -7.18 13.49
CA GLY A 290 -6.96 -7.99 13.55
C GLY A 290 -5.69 -7.21 13.17
N VAL A 291 -4.76 -7.87 12.47
CA VAL A 291 -3.47 -7.30 12.05
C VAL A 291 -3.60 -6.02 11.20
N TRP A 292 -4.73 -5.82 10.53
CA TRP A 292 -4.98 -4.63 9.71
C TRP A 292 -4.92 -3.33 10.52
N PHE A 293 -5.28 -3.34 11.80
CA PHE A 293 -5.17 -2.15 12.65
C PHE A 293 -3.70 -1.74 12.85
N LEU A 294 -2.83 -2.71 13.13
CA LEU A 294 -1.38 -2.49 13.24
C LEU A 294 -0.81 -1.94 11.93
N ILE A 295 -1.27 -2.47 10.80
CA ILE A 295 -0.84 -2.00 9.48
C ILE A 295 -1.26 -0.55 9.24
N LEU A 296 -2.50 -0.19 9.55
CA LEU A 296 -3.02 1.18 9.40
C LEU A 296 -2.27 2.18 10.28
N ASP A 297 -1.97 1.82 11.53
CA ASP A 297 -1.18 2.67 12.45
C ASP A 297 0.25 2.90 11.90
N VAL A 298 0.94 1.83 11.48
CA VAL A 298 2.27 1.95 10.88
C VAL A 298 2.24 2.80 9.60
N LEU A 299 1.22 2.63 8.74
CA LEU A 299 1.03 3.44 7.55
C LEU A 299 0.81 4.92 7.89
N ALA A 300 0.01 5.21 8.92
CA ALA A 300 -0.21 6.58 9.38
C ALA A 300 1.10 7.24 9.84
N GLN A 301 1.93 6.52 10.60
CA GLN A 301 3.23 7.03 11.06
C GLN A 301 4.21 7.25 9.89
N ILE A 302 4.29 6.31 8.95
CA ILE A 302 5.11 6.45 7.74
C ILE A 302 4.63 7.64 6.89
N SER A 303 3.32 7.88 6.82
CA SER A 303 2.75 8.97 6.02
C SER A 303 3.26 10.35 6.46
N VAL A 304 3.46 10.58 7.76
CA VAL A 304 4.00 11.85 8.28
C VAL A 304 5.41 12.10 7.74
N VAL A 305 6.27 11.08 7.84
CA VAL A 305 7.65 11.13 7.35
C VAL A 305 7.66 11.35 5.85
N VAL A 306 6.93 10.54 5.08
CA VAL A 306 6.93 10.64 3.61
C VAL A 306 6.43 11.99 3.13
N ASN A 307 5.37 12.54 3.72
CA ASN A 307 4.88 13.88 3.37
C ASN A 307 5.90 14.99 3.70
N ALA A 308 6.62 14.88 4.83
CA ALA A 308 7.70 15.82 5.18
C ALA A 308 8.78 15.83 4.09
N PHE A 309 9.23 14.64 3.67
CA PHE A 309 10.22 14.49 2.62
C PHE A 309 9.70 14.95 1.24
N LEU A 310 8.44 14.67 0.89
CA LEU A 310 7.81 15.13 -0.35
C LEU A 310 7.81 16.66 -0.45
N ILE A 311 7.38 17.33 0.62
CA ILE A 311 7.35 18.80 0.68
C ILE A 311 8.77 19.38 0.63
N ALA A 312 9.73 18.73 1.30
CA ALA A 312 11.10 19.24 1.37
C ALA A 312 11.88 19.07 0.05
N PHE A 313 11.82 17.87 -0.55
CA PHE A 313 12.69 17.50 -1.68
C PHE A 313 12.00 17.53 -3.04
N THR A 314 10.74 17.14 -3.12
CA THR A 314 10.01 16.99 -4.39
C THR A 314 9.26 18.27 -4.77
N SER A 315 8.74 19.00 -3.77
CA SER A 315 8.08 20.30 -3.99
C SER A 315 9.07 21.45 -4.19
N ASP A 316 8.62 22.47 -4.94
CA ASP A 316 9.35 23.72 -5.17
C ASP A 316 9.07 24.77 -4.07
N PHE A 317 8.40 24.38 -2.98
CA PHE A 317 8.00 25.26 -1.87
C PHE A 317 9.20 25.89 -1.14
N LEU A 318 10.11 25.07 -0.58
CA LEU A 318 11.27 25.56 0.15
C LEU A 318 12.26 26.40 -0.68
N PRO A 319 12.63 26.05 -1.93
CA PRO A 319 13.52 26.91 -2.72
C PRO A 319 12.89 28.27 -3.05
N ARG A 320 11.57 28.34 -3.27
CA ARG A 320 10.85 29.62 -3.44
C ARG A 320 10.87 30.45 -2.16
N LEU A 321 10.61 29.82 -1.02
CA LEU A 321 10.60 30.50 0.28
C LEU A 321 11.98 31.06 0.62
N LEU A 322 13.05 30.29 0.39
CA LEU A 322 14.42 30.75 0.63
C LEU A 322 14.80 31.91 -0.32
N TYR A 323 14.39 31.84 -1.59
CA TYR A 323 14.60 32.93 -2.53
C TYR A 323 13.85 34.21 -2.14
N GLN A 324 12.60 34.08 -1.68
CA GLN A 324 11.81 35.20 -1.19
C GLN A 324 12.46 35.90 0.00
N TYR A 325 13.12 35.13 0.86
CA TYR A 325 13.79 35.65 2.04
C TYR A 325 15.13 36.31 1.72
N GLU A 326 15.94 35.74 0.83
CA GLU A 326 17.30 36.25 0.55
C GLU A 326 17.39 37.28 -0.58
N HIS A 327 16.52 37.19 -1.59
CA HIS A 327 16.67 37.97 -2.82
C HIS A 327 15.51 38.93 -3.06
N ASP A 328 14.29 38.41 -3.26
CA ASP A 328 13.13 39.24 -3.56
C ASP A 328 11.83 38.61 -3.06
N SER A 329 11.15 39.33 -2.18
CA SER A 329 9.81 39.00 -1.66
C SER A 329 8.77 38.69 -2.75
N GLN A 330 8.87 39.31 -3.93
CA GLN A 330 7.91 39.17 -5.04
C GLN A 330 8.26 38.06 -6.04
N LEU A 331 9.31 37.25 -5.78
CA LEU A 331 9.78 36.17 -6.67
C LEU A 331 10.18 36.63 -8.09
N GLN A 332 10.44 37.92 -8.32
CA GLN A 332 10.81 38.37 -9.67
C GLN A 332 12.18 37.81 -10.06
N GLY A 333 12.26 37.17 -11.22
CA GLY A 333 13.52 36.57 -11.69
C GLY A 333 13.87 35.21 -11.08
N TYR A 334 13.01 34.59 -10.26
CA TYR A 334 13.24 33.27 -9.66
C TYR A 334 13.62 32.18 -10.68
N VAL A 335 12.93 32.12 -11.82
CA VAL A 335 13.23 31.13 -12.87
C VAL A 335 14.61 31.38 -13.47
N ASN A 336 15.02 32.64 -13.63
CA ASN A 336 16.35 32.96 -14.16
C ASN A 336 17.46 32.61 -13.15
N PHE A 337 17.19 32.74 -11.85
CA PHE A 337 18.12 32.38 -10.77
C PHE A 337 18.28 30.86 -10.59
N THR A 338 17.18 30.10 -10.71
CA THR A 338 17.20 28.64 -10.52
C THR A 338 17.87 27.86 -11.66
N LEU A 339 18.08 28.50 -12.81
CA LEU A 339 18.69 27.91 -13.98
C LEU A 339 20.20 28.18 -14.00
N ALA A 340 21.00 27.12 -13.99
CA ALA A 340 22.45 27.19 -14.17
C ALA A 340 22.83 27.07 -15.65
N TYR A 341 23.94 27.69 -16.03
CA TYR A 341 24.52 27.59 -17.38
C TYR A 341 25.37 26.33 -17.53
N SER A 342 25.36 25.75 -18.74
CA SER A 342 26.22 24.60 -19.06
C SER A 342 27.71 24.96 -18.97
N PRO A 343 28.55 24.05 -18.43
CA PRO A 343 29.98 24.33 -18.30
C PRO A 343 30.68 24.49 -19.66
N PRO A 344 31.72 25.34 -19.76
CA PRO A 344 32.45 25.55 -21.02
C PRO A 344 33.05 24.28 -21.63
N ARG A 345 33.43 23.30 -20.78
CA ARG A 345 33.92 21.99 -21.24
C ARG A 345 32.90 21.25 -22.11
N TYR A 346 31.61 21.34 -21.78
CA TYR A 346 30.54 20.71 -22.55
C TYR A 346 30.37 21.36 -23.94
N LEU A 347 30.54 22.68 -24.01
CA LEU A 347 30.49 23.43 -25.27
C LEU A 347 31.67 23.07 -26.18
N ALA A 348 32.86 22.88 -25.59
CA ALA A 348 34.08 22.56 -26.33
C ALA A 348 34.08 21.17 -26.97
N THR A 349 33.35 20.19 -26.43
CA THR A 349 33.36 18.80 -26.93
C THR A 349 32.40 18.56 -28.12
N GLY A 350 31.38 19.41 -28.32
CA GLY A 350 30.29 19.08 -29.26
C GLY A 350 29.76 20.21 -30.13
N ASN A 351 30.44 21.37 -30.22
CA ASN A 351 29.95 22.55 -30.96
C ASN A 351 28.51 22.94 -30.55
N HIS A 352 28.17 22.69 -29.28
CA HIS A 352 26.83 22.93 -28.74
C HIS A 352 26.68 24.39 -28.33
N THR A 353 25.47 24.93 -28.43
CA THR A 353 25.14 26.28 -27.94
C THR A 353 24.96 26.28 -26.41
N LEU A 354 25.14 27.46 -25.80
CA LEU A 354 24.92 27.66 -24.37
C LEU A 354 23.50 27.24 -23.99
N CYS A 355 23.38 26.28 -23.07
CA CYS A 355 22.09 25.79 -22.59
C CYS A 355 21.95 26.00 -21.09
N ARG A 356 20.70 26.08 -20.63
CA ARG A 356 20.35 26.26 -19.22
C ARG A 356 19.70 25.00 -18.68
N TYR A 357 20.02 24.63 -17.44
CA TYR A 357 19.45 23.46 -16.76
C TYR A 357 19.13 23.79 -15.30
N LYS A 358 18.13 23.12 -14.72
CA LYS A 358 17.71 23.36 -13.35
C LYS A 358 18.71 22.75 -12.37
N ALA A 359 19.59 23.58 -11.82
CA ALA A 359 20.54 23.19 -10.77
C ALA A 359 21.09 24.42 -10.05
N PHE A 360 21.47 24.26 -8.79
CA PHE A 360 22.16 25.28 -8.00
C PHE A 360 23.69 25.08 -8.12
N ARG A 361 24.23 25.29 -9.33
CA ARG A 361 25.65 25.12 -9.64
C ARG A 361 26.22 26.38 -10.31
N ASP A 362 27.50 26.64 -10.07
CA ASP A 362 28.26 27.67 -10.77
C ASP A 362 28.63 27.23 -12.20
N ALA A 363 29.13 28.17 -13.01
CA ALA A 363 29.57 27.93 -14.39
C ALA A 363 30.64 26.82 -14.52
N ASN A 364 31.40 26.57 -13.45
CA ASN A 364 32.41 25.51 -13.41
C ASN A 364 31.86 24.13 -13.02
N GLY A 365 30.56 24.03 -12.66
CA GLY A 365 29.90 22.80 -12.24
C GLY A 365 29.93 22.53 -10.73
N ASN A 366 30.54 23.40 -9.92
CA ASN A 366 30.55 23.29 -8.47
C ASN A 366 29.21 23.74 -7.85
N TYR A 367 28.84 23.17 -6.70
CA TYR A 367 27.63 23.57 -5.98
C TYR A 367 27.78 24.95 -5.34
N THR A 368 26.77 25.81 -5.50
CA THR A 368 26.78 27.15 -4.93
C THR A 368 26.49 27.13 -3.42
N LEU A 369 26.80 28.22 -2.72
CA LEU A 369 26.42 28.37 -1.30
C LEU A 369 24.91 28.23 -1.08
N PHE A 370 24.11 28.71 -2.04
CA PHE A 370 22.65 28.59 -2.02
C PHE A 370 22.18 27.13 -1.95
N TYR A 371 22.86 26.20 -2.65
CA TYR A 371 22.55 24.78 -2.59
C TYR A 371 22.67 24.22 -1.17
N TRP A 372 23.77 24.55 -0.47
CA TRP A 372 24.03 24.05 0.88
C TRP A 372 23.10 24.67 1.91
N LYS A 373 22.79 25.97 1.78
CA LYS A 373 21.76 26.63 2.59
C LYS A 373 20.39 25.98 2.39
N LEU A 374 19.98 25.74 1.14
CA LEU A 374 18.73 25.05 0.83
C LEU A 374 18.69 23.64 1.42
N LEU A 375 19.80 22.90 1.36
CA LEU A 375 19.88 21.58 1.97
C LEU A 375 19.71 21.64 3.50
N ALA A 376 20.33 22.62 4.17
CA ALA A 376 20.16 22.82 5.60
C ALA A 376 18.71 23.18 5.96
N VAL A 377 18.08 24.08 5.20
CA VAL A 377 16.65 24.45 5.38
C VAL A 377 15.74 23.25 5.16
N ARG A 378 16.01 22.39 4.16
CA ARG A 378 15.25 21.15 3.93
C ARG A 378 15.30 20.20 5.11
N LEU A 379 16.50 19.94 5.64
CA LEU A 379 16.68 19.04 6.78
C LEU A 379 16.04 19.61 8.05
N GLY A 380 16.22 20.92 8.29
CA GLY A 380 15.58 21.61 9.42
C GLY A 380 14.05 21.58 9.32
N PHE A 381 13.49 21.78 8.12
CA PHE A 381 12.06 21.68 7.88
C PHE A 381 11.52 20.28 8.17
N ILE A 382 12.19 19.20 7.73
CA ILE A 382 11.76 17.82 7.98
C ILE A 382 11.68 17.55 9.48
N ILE A 383 12.74 17.90 10.23
CA ILE A 383 12.78 17.71 11.68
C ILE A 383 11.64 18.49 12.35
N ALA A 384 11.45 19.77 12.00
CA ALA A 384 10.40 20.59 12.58
C ALA A 384 9.00 20.05 12.25
N PHE A 385 8.75 19.70 10.99
CA PHE A 385 7.47 19.17 10.54
C PHE A 385 7.11 17.86 11.25
N GLU A 386 8.04 16.91 11.30
CA GLU A 386 7.82 15.63 11.98
C GLU A 386 7.49 15.82 13.46
N HIS A 387 8.29 16.58 14.21
CA HIS A 387 8.08 16.78 15.64
C HIS A 387 6.75 17.49 15.95
N VAL A 388 6.40 18.49 15.15
CA VAL A 388 5.13 19.23 15.32
C VAL A 388 3.94 18.31 15.04
N VAL A 389 3.96 17.58 13.92
CA VAL A 389 2.84 16.69 13.57
C VAL A 389 2.71 15.55 14.57
N PHE A 390 3.80 14.87 14.95
CA PHE A 390 3.76 13.82 15.97
C PHE A 390 3.32 14.33 17.34
N PHE A 391 3.69 15.56 17.71
CA PHE A 391 3.19 16.19 18.93
C PHE A 391 1.67 16.34 18.89
N PHE A 392 1.11 16.86 17.81
CA PHE A 392 -0.34 17.00 17.67
C PHE A 392 -1.06 15.65 17.60
N LEU A 393 -0.50 14.64 16.93
CA LEU A 393 -1.07 13.30 16.90
C LEU A 393 -1.16 12.70 18.30
N ARG A 394 -0.08 12.78 19.09
CA ARG A 394 -0.07 12.33 20.49
C ARG A 394 -1.00 13.15 21.38
N LEU A 395 -1.14 14.45 21.12
CA LEU A 395 -2.07 15.30 21.84
C LEU A 395 -3.52 14.86 21.58
N ILE A 396 -3.88 14.55 20.32
CA ILE A 396 -5.21 14.06 19.96
C ILE A 396 -5.48 12.71 20.61
N ASP A 397 -4.51 11.79 20.54
CA ASP A 397 -4.58 10.47 21.18
C ASP A 397 -4.77 10.59 22.70
N TRP A 398 -4.11 11.56 23.34
CA TRP A 398 -4.31 11.86 24.75
C TRP A 398 -5.68 12.48 25.06
N LEU A 399 -6.24 13.29 24.16
CA LEU A 399 -7.52 13.97 24.34
C LEU A 399 -8.74 13.07 24.10
N VAL A 400 -8.62 12.09 23.19
CA VAL A 400 -9.73 11.22 22.79
C VAL A 400 -9.61 9.88 23.53
N PRO A 401 -10.48 9.58 24.51
CA PRO A 401 -10.42 8.32 25.24
C PRO A 401 -10.79 7.12 24.34
N ASP A 402 -10.00 6.04 24.41
CA ASP A 402 -10.22 4.81 23.62
C ASP A 402 -11.60 4.17 23.80
N VAL A 403 -12.16 4.27 25.00
CA VAL A 403 -13.48 3.69 25.34
C VAL A 403 -14.47 4.82 25.60
N PRO A 404 -15.59 4.89 24.88
CA PRO A 404 -16.62 5.88 25.16
C PRO A 404 -17.24 5.62 26.53
N GLY A 405 -17.43 6.67 27.33
CA GLY A 405 -17.94 6.54 28.70
C GLY A 405 -19.30 5.84 28.82
N SER A 406 -20.15 5.94 27.78
CA SER A 406 -21.43 5.23 27.71
C SER A 406 -21.28 3.71 27.67
N LEU A 407 -20.23 3.19 27.00
CA LEU A 407 -19.91 1.78 26.96
C LEU A 407 -19.26 1.32 28.27
N GLU A 408 -18.36 2.12 28.83
CA GLU A 408 -17.72 1.82 30.11
C GLU A 408 -18.77 1.66 31.23
N LEU A 409 -19.75 2.56 31.29
CA LEU A 409 -20.87 2.46 32.24
C LEU A 409 -21.70 1.20 32.03
N LYS A 410 -21.99 0.82 30.77
CA LYS A 410 -22.71 -0.43 30.47
C LYS A 410 -21.93 -1.66 30.91
N ILE A 411 -20.62 -1.71 30.63
CA ILE A 411 -19.75 -2.82 31.07
C ILE A 411 -19.73 -2.93 32.59
N LYS A 412 -19.61 -1.79 33.30
CA LYS A 412 -19.66 -1.76 34.77
C LYS A 412 -21.01 -2.22 35.31
N ARG A 413 -22.12 -1.81 34.68
CA ARG A 413 -23.48 -2.22 35.05
C ARG A 413 -23.70 -3.72 34.87
N GLU A 414 -23.33 -4.28 33.72
CA GLU A 414 -23.44 -5.73 33.46
C GLU A 414 -22.61 -6.54 34.46
N ARG A 415 -21.38 -6.11 34.77
CA ARG A 415 -20.55 -6.75 35.80
C ARG A 415 -21.17 -6.68 37.19
N TYR A 416 -21.79 -5.55 37.53
CA TYR A 416 -22.49 -5.37 38.81
C TYR A 416 -23.69 -6.32 38.91
N LEU A 417 -24.55 -6.34 37.89
CA LEU A 417 -25.71 -7.23 37.83
C LEU A 417 -25.32 -8.71 37.87
N ALA A 418 -24.25 -9.10 37.17
CA ALA A 418 -23.74 -10.48 37.20
C ALA A 418 -23.25 -10.89 38.60
N LYS A 419 -22.55 -9.98 39.32
CA LYS A 419 -22.12 -10.23 40.71
C LYS A 419 -23.31 -10.34 41.66
N GLN A 420 -24.29 -9.46 41.51
CA GLN A 420 -25.51 -9.50 42.31
C GLN A 420 -26.27 -10.81 42.09
N ALA A 421 -26.47 -11.22 40.83
CA ALA A 421 -27.12 -12.48 40.52
C ALA A 421 -26.39 -13.71 41.10
N LEU A 422 -25.06 -13.69 41.16
CA LEU A 422 -24.29 -14.75 41.81
C LEU A 422 -24.46 -14.76 43.33
N ALA A 423 -24.47 -13.59 43.98
CA ALA A 423 -24.69 -13.46 45.41
C ALA A 423 -26.10 -13.93 45.81
N ASP A 424 -27.14 -13.47 45.09
CA ASP A 424 -28.52 -13.86 45.33
C ASP A 424 -28.70 -15.38 45.18
N ASN A 425 -28.10 -16.00 44.15
CA ASN A 425 -28.12 -17.45 43.97
C ASN A 425 -27.41 -18.19 45.12
N GLN A 426 -26.31 -17.65 45.65
CA GLN A 426 -25.59 -18.26 46.75
C GLN A 426 -26.39 -18.18 48.06
N GLU A 427 -27.10 -17.08 48.31
CA GLU A 427 -28.04 -16.96 49.44
C GLU A 427 -29.21 -17.96 49.32
N VAL A 428 -29.76 -18.14 48.11
CA VAL A 428 -30.80 -19.15 47.85
C VAL A 428 -30.30 -20.58 48.11
N LEU A 429 -29.07 -20.91 47.68
CA LEU A 429 -28.49 -22.22 47.93
C LEU A 429 -28.24 -22.47 49.43
N LEU A 430 -27.76 -21.45 50.15
CA LEU A 430 -27.53 -21.55 51.60
C LEU A 430 -28.83 -21.69 52.38
N THR A 431 -29.88 -20.97 51.99
CA THR A 431 -31.21 -21.10 52.62
C THR A 431 -31.84 -22.47 52.32
N GLN A 432 -31.75 -22.99 51.09
CA GLN A 432 -32.20 -24.35 50.79
C GLN A 432 -31.44 -25.44 51.58
N ALA A 433 -30.12 -25.30 51.72
CA ALA A 433 -29.32 -26.21 52.53
C ALA A 433 -29.68 -26.15 54.02
N ALA A 434 -30.11 -24.99 54.53
CA ALA A 434 -30.60 -24.84 55.90
C ALA A 434 -31.99 -25.45 56.14
N PHE A 435 -32.86 -25.48 55.12
CA PHE A 435 -34.22 -26.06 55.22
C PHE A 435 -34.28 -27.57 54.98
N HIS A 436 -33.27 -28.17 54.35
CA HIS A 436 -33.10 -29.63 54.24
C HIS A 436 -31.75 -30.06 54.85
N PRO A 437 -31.64 -30.13 56.19
CA PRO A 437 -30.50 -30.81 56.79
C PRO A 437 -30.59 -32.29 56.39
N ALA A 438 -29.56 -32.80 55.73
CA ALA A 438 -29.44 -34.22 55.40
C ALA A 438 -29.70 -35.06 56.66
N ALA A 439 -30.72 -35.92 56.58
CA ALA A 439 -31.08 -36.88 57.63
C ALA A 439 -30.02 -37.97 57.76
#